data_AF-A0ABD3MXA8-F1
#
_entry.id   AF-A0ABD3MXA8-F1
#
_cell.length_a   1.000
_cell.length_b   1.000
_cell.length_c   1.000
_cell.angle_alpha   90.00
_cell.angle_beta   90.00
_cell.angle_gamma   90.00
#
_symmetry.space_group_name_H-M   'P 1'
#
loop_
_entity.id
_entity.type
_entity.pdbx_description
1 polymer ?
#
loop_
_entity_poly.entity_id
_entity_poly.type
_entity_poly.pdbx_seq_one_letter_code
_entity_poly.pdbx_strand_id
1 'polypeptide(L)'
;MGIVHIPRTIAAVVRGMTKRRLSPLSENEKSLVGVGLKNPPHIYSSRAGLFDVDLMFHMNNASYLTHAELARWEWTAFGGTLAESMRSSSPFIVSASFIRFRREVPPLKNFDIETRLVNIDDRHLWVYQTFHHNKGTERGKVLAQVFTQGVVTNNGKVINPRLFLEKAMIDAKDALDDLSATSTDFGSIFDEKSDRFLQMEEVLRRSANLYDEKIDN
;
A
#
# COMPACT_ATOMS: atom_id res chain seq x y z
N MET A 1 5.33 -12.23 -17.95
CA MET A 1 4.50 -11.44 -17.02
C MET A 1 4.41 -9.94 -17.37
N GLY A 2 5.49 -9.24 -17.75
CA GLY A 2 5.48 -7.78 -17.97
C GLY A 2 4.42 -7.23 -18.95
N ILE A 3 4.06 -7.99 -19.99
CA ILE A 3 3.06 -7.60 -21.00
C ILE A 3 1.67 -7.33 -20.39
N VAL A 4 1.30 -8.03 -19.32
CA VAL A 4 -0.02 -7.87 -18.66
C VAL A 4 0.02 -6.84 -17.55
N HIS A 5 1.14 -6.75 -16.81
CA HIS A 5 1.22 -5.89 -15.63
C HIS A 5 1.52 -4.42 -15.98
N ILE A 6 2.45 -4.16 -16.90
CA ILE A 6 2.85 -2.78 -17.24
C ILE A 6 1.66 -1.93 -17.72
N PRO A 7 0.79 -2.41 -18.65
CA PRO A 7 -0.37 -1.62 -19.06
C PRO A 7 -1.34 -1.33 -17.91
N ARG A 8 -1.53 -2.29 -16.98
CA ARG A 8 -2.41 -2.12 -15.82
C ARG A 8 -1.84 -1.10 -14.84
N THR A 9 -0.53 -1.11 -14.62
CA THR A 9 0.16 -0.12 -13.79
C THR A 9 0.05 1.28 -14.40
N ILE A 10 0.30 1.43 -15.70
CA ILE A 10 0.12 2.71 -16.41
C ILE A 10 -1.33 3.18 -16.27
N ALA A 11 -2.31 2.29 -16.47
CA ALA A 11 -3.72 2.65 -16.33
C ALA A 11 -4.08 3.10 -14.89
N ALA A 12 -3.53 2.44 -13.87
CA ALA A 12 -3.72 2.85 -12.46
C ALA A 12 -3.12 4.24 -12.18
N VAL A 13 -1.91 4.50 -12.69
CA VAL A 13 -1.25 5.81 -12.58
C VAL A 13 -2.06 6.90 -13.28
N VAL A 14 -2.48 6.66 -14.53
CA VAL A 14 -3.34 7.59 -15.29
C VAL A 14 -4.64 7.85 -14.54
N ARG A 15 -5.29 6.82 -14.01
CA ARG A 15 -6.52 6.95 -13.23
C ARG A 15 -6.30 7.81 -11.98
N GLY A 16 -5.19 7.62 -11.27
CA GLY A 16 -4.81 8.43 -10.11
C GLY A 16 -4.60 9.90 -10.47
N MET A 17 -3.88 10.18 -11.56
CA MET A 17 -3.70 11.54 -12.08
C MET A 17 -5.02 12.20 -12.50
N THR A 18 -5.90 11.46 -13.18
CA THR A 18 -7.23 11.95 -13.55
C THR A 18 -8.08 12.24 -12.32
N LYS A 19 -8.10 11.34 -11.32
CA LYS A 19 -8.79 11.57 -10.04
C LYS A 19 -8.24 12.80 -9.33
N ARG A 20 -6.92 13.00 -9.30
CA ARG A 20 -6.30 14.20 -8.71
C ARG A 20 -6.79 15.48 -9.38
N ARG A 21 -6.84 15.50 -10.71
CA ARG A 21 -7.24 16.66 -11.52
C ARG A 21 -8.74 17.00 -11.38
N LEU A 22 -9.59 15.97 -11.26
CA LEU A 22 -11.04 16.15 -11.14
C LEU A 22 -11.52 16.32 -9.68
N SER A 23 -10.65 16.07 -8.71
CA SER A 23 -11.01 16.18 -7.28
C SER A 23 -11.30 17.63 -6.89
N PRO A 24 -12.40 17.89 -6.16
CA PRO A 24 -12.73 19.22 -5.65
C PRO A 24 -11.88 19.62 -4.43
N LEU A 25 -11.07 18.70 -3.89
CA LEU A 25 -10.20 18.94 -2.74
C LEU A 25 -9.09 19.94 -3.08
N SER A 26 -8.56 20.62 -2.07
CA SER A 26 -7.32 21.38 -2.17
C SER A 26 -6.11 20.47 -2.39
N GLU A 27 -4.97 21.03 -2.84
CA GLU A 27 -3.76 20.22 -3.07
C GLU A 27 -3.21 19.57 -1.79
N ASN A 28 -3.38 20.23 -0.64
CA ASN A 28 -3.01 19.69 0.68
C ASN A 28 -3.93 18.52 1.07
N GLU A 29 -5.26 18.72 0.99
CA GLU A 29 -6.21 17.65 1.29
C GLU A 29 -5.98 16.42 0.39
N LYS A 30 -5.64 16.63 -0.90
CA LYS A 30 -5.27 15.54 -1.82
C LYS A 30 -4.03 14.80 -1.36
N SER A 31 -2.98 15.50 -0.91
CA SER A 31 -1.77 14.81 -0.41
C SER A 31 -2.06 13.99 0.84
N LEU A 32 -2.92 14.47 1.74
CA LEU A 32 -3.21 13.76 2.99
C LEU A 32 -4.15 12.55 2.84
N VAL A 33 -4.83 12.37 1.69
CA VAL A 33 -5.65 11.17 1.45
C VAL A 33 -4.80 9.91 1.56
N GLY A 34 -5.24 8.99 2.42
CA GLY A 34 -4.54 7.74 2.71
C GLY A 34 -3.37 7.89 3.67
N VAL A 35 -3.14 9.04 4.30
CA VAL A 35 -2.10 9.23 5.33
C VAL A 35 -2.70 9.12 6.72
N GLY A 36 -2.36 8.06 7.45
CA GLY A 36 -2.84 7.83 8.81
C GLY A 36 -4.32 7.52 8.92
N LEU A 37 -4.78 7.51 10.18
CA LEU A 37 -6.15 7.15 10.55
C LEU A 37 -7.09 8.35 10.58
N LYS A 38 -6.57 9.56 10.81
CA LYS A 38 -7.37 10.80 10.88
C LYS A 38 -7.85 11.26 9.49
N ASN A 39 -7.10 10.96 8.43
CA ASN A 39 -7.45 11.33 7.07
C ASN A 39 -8.29 10.25 6.36
N PRO A 40 -9.12 10.62 5.37
CA PRO A 40 -9.87 9.65 4.58
C PRO A 40 -8.93 8.65 3.87
N PRO A 41 -9.34 7.39 3.65
CA PRO A 41 -8.53 6.42 2.93
C PRO A 41 -8.50 6.73 1.43
N HIS A 42 -7.46 6.31 0.74
CA HIS A 42 -7.53 6.25 -0.72
C HIS A 42 -8.33 5.01 -1.14
N ILE A 43 -9.37 5.21 -1.97
CA ILE A 43 -10.22 4.13 -2.49
C ILE A 43 -9.84 3.79 -3.93
N TYR A 44 -9.36 2.57 -4.12
CA TYR A 44 -9.18 1.95 -5.43
C TYR A 44 -10.31 0.96 -5.69
N SER A 45 -11.06 1.15 -6.78
CA SER A 45 -12.15 0.23 -7.17
C SER A 45 -11.74 -0.57 -8.40
N SER A 46 -12.04 -1.87 -8.40
CA SER A 46 -11.73 -2.76 -9.53
C SER A 46 -12.64 -3.97 -9.56
N ARG A 47 -12.42 -4.84 -10.55
CA ARG A 47 -13.15 -6.11 -10.73
C ARG A 47 -12.15 -7.23 -10.93
N ALA A 48 -12.51 -8.45 -10.50
CA ALA A 48 -11.71 -9.62 -10.82
C ALA A 48 -11.83 -9.92 -12.32
N GLY A 49 -10.80 -9.54 -13.09
CA GLY A 49 -10.75 -9.74 -14.54
C GLY A 49 -10.41 -11.19 -14.90
N LEU A 50 -10.41 -11.48 -16.21
CA LEU A 50 -10.11 -12.82 -16.73
C LEU A 50 -8.72 -13.32 -16.28
N PHE A 51 -7.72 -12.44 -16.23
CA PHE A 51 -6.36 -12.76 -15.81
C PHE A 51 -6.15 -12.68 -14.30
N ASP A 52 -7.22 -12.45 -13.52
CA ASP A 52 -7.16 -12.41 -12.07
C ASP A 52 -7.74 -13.66 -11.42
N VAL A 53 -8.34 -14.58 -12.20
CA VAL A 53 -9.08 -15.75 -11.72
C VAL A 53 -8.30 -17.02 -12.04
N ASP A 54 -8.31 -17.99 -11.13
CA ASP A 54 -7.71 -19.30 -11.33
C ASP A 54 -8.75 -20.39 -11.67
N LEU A 55 -8.29 -21.64 -11.77
CA LEU A 55 -9.14 -22.80 -12.13
C LEU A 55 -10.24 -23.09 -11.11
N MET A 56 -10.14 -22.56 -9.89
CA MET A 56 -11.16 -22.69 -8.85
C MET A 56 -12.23 -21.60 -8.95
N PHE A 57 -12.22 -20.80 -10.03
CA PHE A 57 -13.20 -19.76 -10.30
C PHE A 57 -13.30 -18.69 -9.20
N HIS A 58 -12.20 -18.40 -8.52
CA HIS A 58 -12.09 -17.24 -7.64
C HIS A 58 -10.84 -16.44 -8.01
N MET A 59 -10.76 -15.20 -7.50
CA MET A 59 -9.55 -14.41 -7.64
C MET A 59 -8.35 -15.18 -7.09
N ASN A 60 -7.31 -15.31 -7.90
CA ASN A 60 -6.06 -15.97 -7.54
C ASN A 60 -5.38 -15.20 -6.39
N ASN A 61 -4.72 -15.93 -5.50
CA ASN A 61 -4.01 -15.35 -4.34
C ASN A 61 -3.00 -14.25 -4.74
N ALA A 62 -2.24 -14.45 -5.82
CA ALA A 62 -1.28 -13.46 -6.33
C ALA A 62 -1.97 -12.21 -6.90
N SER A 63 -3.19 -12.36 -7.43
CA SER A 63 -3.97 -11.23 -7.96
C SER A 63 -4.41 -10.27 -6.86
N TYR A 64 -4.62 -10.73 -5.62
CA TYR A 64 -4.83 -9.82 -4.50
C TYR A 64 -3.62 -8.90 -4.27
N LEU A 65 -2.40 -9.44 -4.29
CA LEU A 65 -1.19 -8.62 -4.15
C LEU A 65 -0.98 -7.69 -5.36
N THR A 66 -1.31 -8.17 -6.56
CA THR A 66 -1.29 -7.35 -7.78
C THR A 66 -2.24 -6.16 -7.65
N HIS A 67 -3.49 -6.37 -7.25
CA HIS A 67 -4.45 -5.28 -7.07
C HIS A 67 -4.09 -4.36 -5.90
N ALA A 68 -3.48 -4.89 -4.83
CA ALA A 68 -2.93 -4.07 -3.75
C ALA A 68 -1.82 -3.13 -4.26
N GLU A 69 -0.94 -3.61 -5.14
CA GLU A 69 0.08 -2.79 -5.79
C GLU A 69 -0.53 -1.73 -6.72
N LEU A 70 -1.50 -2.10 -7.57
CA LEU A 70 -2.20 -1.14 -8.43
C LEU A 70 -2.90 -0.04 -7.62
N ALA A 71 -3.48 -0.38 -6.47
CA ALA A 71 -4.05 0.59 -5.55
C ALA A 71 -3.01 1.55 -4.97
N ARG A 72 -1.77 1.09 -4.71
CA ARG A 72 -0.66 1.94 -4.27
C ARG A 72 -0.17 2.86 -5.39
N TRP A 73 -0.05 2.37 -6.62
CA TRP A 73 0.30 3.19 -7.79
C TRP A 73 -0.71 4.32 -8.04
N GLU A 74 -2.00 4.01 -7.93
CA GLU A 74 -3.03 5.02 -8.04
C GLU A 74 -3.03 6.00 -6.88
N TRP A 75 -2.83 5.52 -5.65
CA TRP A 75 -2.74 6.34 -4.45
C TRP A 75 -1.58 7.34 -4.52
N THR A 76 -0.39 6.90 -4.90
CA THR A 76 0.79 7.80 -5.01
C THR A 76 0.64 8.79 -6.16
N ALA A 77 0.02 8.39 -7.27
CA ALA A 77 -0.33 9.29 -8.36
C ALA A 77 -1.39 10.33 -7.93
N PHE A 78 -2.40 9.91 -7.16
CA PHE A 78 -3.44 10.79 -6.63
C PHE A 78 -2.87 11.77 -5.61
N GLY A 79 -2.07 11.29 -4.65
CA GLY A 79 -1.48 12.08 -3.57
C GLY A 79 -0.34 13.00 -4.02
N GLY A 80 0.24 12.74 -5.20
CA GLY A 80 1.30 13.56 -5.80
C GLY A 80 2.72 13.09 -5.48
N THR A 81 2.88 12.14 -4.55
CA THR A 81 4.17 11.58 -4.14
C THR A 81 4.86 10.81 -5.27
N LEU A 82 4.10 10.25 -6.22
CA LEU A 82 4.67 9.60 -7.40
C LEU A 82 5.51 10.55 -8.25
N ALA A 83 5.05 11.80 -8.44
CA ALA A 83 5.77 12.77 -9.24
C ALA A 83 7.11 13.14 -8.59
N GLU A 84 7.15 13.31 -7.27
CA GLU A 84 8.39 13.56 -6.53
C GLU A 84 9.32 12.36 -6.52
N SER A 85 8.78 11.15 -6.36
CA SER A 85 9.53 9.89 -6.46
C SER A 85 10.24 9.77 -7.81
N MET A 86 9.54 10.06 -8.92
CA MET A 86 10.14 10.03 -10.25
C MET A 86 11.19 11.13 -10.46
N ARG A 87 10.93 12.37 -10.01
CA ARG A 87 11.88 13.50 -10.15
C ARG A 87 13.17 13.27 -9.38
N SER A 88 13.06 12.74 -8.17
CA SER A 88 14.21 12.49 -7.30
C SER A 88 14.89 11.13 -7.56
N SER A 89 14.36 10.30 -8.46
CA SER A 89 14.79 8.90 -8.65
C SER A 89 14.74 8.11 -7.34
N SER A 90 13.67 8.33 -6.57
CA SER A 90 13.49 7.73 -5.26
C SER A 90 12.33 6.73 -5.22
N PRO A 91 12.48 5.51 -5.76
CA PRO A 91 11.38 4.55 -5.81
C PRO A 91 11.08 3.97 -4.43
N PHE A 92 9.81 3.64 -4.23
CA PHE A 92 9.33 2.83 -3.12
C PHE A 92 9.51 1.35 -3.46
N ILE A 93 10.21 0.62 -2.59
CA ILE A 93 10.49 -0.81 -2.73
C ILE A 93 9.81 -1.57 -1.60
N VAL A 94 9.00 -2.56 -1.95
CA VAL A 94 8.38 -3.46 -0.98
C VAL A 94 9.44 -4.43 -0.45
N SER A 95 9.67 -4.43 0.87
CA SER A 95 10.59 -5.35 1.54
C SER A 95 9.89 -6.60 2.07
N ALA A 96 8.67 -6.45 2.56
CA ALA A 96 7.87 -7.55 3.08
C ALA A 96 6.37 -7.27 2.94
N SER A 97 5.57 -8.33 2.83
CA SER A 97 4.11 -8.21 2.81
C SER A 97 3.46 -9.41 3.45
N PHE A 98 2.44 -9.15 4.28
CA PHE A 98 1.58 -10.15 4.89
C PHE A 98 0.17 -9.98 4.35
N ILE A 99 -0.45 -11.08 3.94
CA ILE A 99 -1.83 -11.08 3.45
C ILE A 99 -2.66 -12.08 4.24
N ARG A 100 -3.85 -11.63 4.62
CA ARG A 100 -4.89 -12.48 5.20
C ARG A 100 -6.11 -12.51 4.29
N PHE A 101 -6.45 -13.69 3.81
CA PHE A 101 -7.70 -13.94 3.08
C PHE A 101 -8.83 -14.23 4.06
N ARG A 102 -9.98 -13.59 3.86
CA ARG A 102 -11.19 -13.81 4.68
C ARG A 102 -12.36 -14.33 3.85
N ARG A 103 -12.51 -13.83 2.63
CA ARG A 103 -13.56 -14.23 1.68
C ARG A 103 -13.00 -14.14 0.26
N GLU A 104 -13.40 -15.10 -0.56
CA GLU A 104 -13.10 -15.12 -1.98
C GLU A 104 -13.80 -13.99 -2.73
N VAL A 105 -13.21 -13.58 -3.85
CA VAL A 105 -13.85 -12.69 -4.82
C VAL A 105 -14.19 -13.50 -6.06
N PRO A 106 -15.49 -13.65 -6.37
CA PRO A 106 -15.90 -14.35 -7.58
C PRO A 106 -15.54 -13.58 -8.86
N PRO A 107 -15.53 -14.25 -10.02
CA PRO A 107 -15.15 -13.65 -11.29
C PRO A 107 -16.05 -12.46 -11.63
N LEU A 108 -15.47 -11.40 -12.20
CA LEU A 108 -16.16 -10.17 -12.61
C LEU A 108 -16.87 -9.39 -11.49
N LYS A 109 -16.69 -9.78 -10.21
CA LYS A 109 -17.25 -9.05 -9.07
C LYS A 109 -16.41 -7.83 -8.73
N ASN A 110 -17.09 -6.77 -8.34
CA ASN A 110 -16.48 -5.50 -7.94
C ASN A 110 -15.97 -5.60 -6.50
N PHE A 111 -14.83 -4.98 -6.25
CA PHE A 111 -14.30 -4.79 -4.91
C PHE A 111 -13.61 -3.43 -4.82
N ASP A 112 -13.52 -2.94 -3.59
CA ASP A 112 -12.80 -1.72 -3.24
C ASP A 112 -11.61 -2.06 -2.35
N ILE A 113 -10.50 -1.35 -2.55
CA ILE A 113 -9.31 -1.41 -1.71
C ILE A 113 -9.15 -0.06 -1.05
N GLU A 114 -9.24 -0.06 0.27
CA GLU A 114 -8.90 1.09 1.09
C GLU A 114 -7.42 1.05 1.42
N THR A 115 -6.68 2.09 1.06
CA THR A 115 -5.23 2.17 1.29
C THR A 115 -4.91 3.25 2.33
N ARG A 116 -4.07 2.89 3.30
CA ARG A 116 -3.57 3.77 4.36
C ARG A 116 -2.10 3.56 4.63
N LEU A 117 -1.32 4.63 4.67
CA LEU A 117 -0.07 4.68 5.41
C LEU A 117 -0.40 4.65 6.89
N VAL A 118 0.01 3.60 7.60
CA VAL A 118 -0.37 3.38 9.01
C VAL A 118 0.77 3.59 9.99
N ASN A 119 2.01 3.50 9.52
CA ASN A 119 3.18 3.78 10.33
C ASN A 119 4.35 4.18 9.42
N ILE A 120 5.32 4.89 9.97
CA ILE A 120 6.56 5.31 9.30
C ILE A 120 7.64 5.60 10.34
N ASP A 121 8.84 5.10 10.08
CA ASP A 121 10.04 5.36 10.88
C ASP A 121 11.18 5.90 9.99
N ASP A 122 12.40 5.91 10.53
CA ASP A 122 13.58 6.43 9.82
C ASP A 122 14.06 5.58 8.64
N ARG A 123 13.54 4.37 8.46
CA ARG A 123 13.99 3.41 7.46
C ARG A 123 12.86 2.82 6.62
N HIS A 124 11.69 2.60 7.21
CA HIS A 124 10.56 1.89 6.66
C HIS A 124 9.28 2.72 6.74
N LEU A 125 8.35 2.36 5.86
CA LEU A 125 6.97 2.80 5.93
C LEU A 125 6.05 1.58 5.77
N TRP A 126 4.87 1.65 6.39
CA TRP A 126 3.91 0.56 6.38
C TRP A 126 2.58 1.02 5.80
N VAL A 127 2.15 0.29 4.77
CA VAL A 127 0.87 0.51 4.10
C VAL A 127 -0.06 -0.63 4.46
N TYR A 128 -1.22 -0.30 5.00
CA TYR A 128 -2.31 -1.24 5.21
C TYR A 128 -3.39 -1.06 4.17
N GLN A 129 -3.82 -2.18 3.60
CA GLN A 129 -4.85 -2.23 2.58
C GLN A 129 -5.93 -3.22 2.95
N THR A 130 -7.18 -2.75 2.99
CA THR A 130 -8.34 -3.61 3.26
C THR A 130 -9.20 -3.70 2.02
N PHE A 131 -9.46 -4.93 1.58
CA PHE A 131 -10.36 -5.23 0.48
C PHE A 131 -11.79 -5.36 1.01
N HIS A 132 -12.73 -4.73 0.36
CA HIS A 132 -14.16 -4.75 0.68
C HIS A 132 -14.96 -5.16 -0.53
N HIS A 133 -16.08 -5.86 -0.30
CA HIS A 133 -17.11 -5.94 -1.34
C HIS A 133 -17.55 -4.53 -1.71
N ASN A 134 -17.59 -4.22 -3.00
CA ASN A 134 -18.19 -2.98 -3.46
C ASN A 134 -19.73 -3.16 -3.45
N LYS A 135 -20.41 -2.42 -2.57
CA LYS A 135 -21.88 -2.38 -2.48
C LYS A 135 -22.44 -1.02 -2.91
N GLY A 136 -21.74 -0.30 -3.79
CA GLY A 136 -22.08 1.07 -4.13
C GLY A 136 -21.62 2.05 -3.05
N THR A 137 -22.56 2.64 -2.31
CA THR A 137 -22.29 3.72 -1.35
C THR A 137 -21.89 3.25 0.05
N GLU A 138 -22.17 1.99 0.39
CA GLU A 138 -21.86 1.43 1.71
C GLU A 138 -20.60 0.56 1.70
N ARG A 139 -19.82 0.65 2.79
CA ARG A 139 -18.65 -0.20 3.01
C ARG A 139 -19.08 -1.67 3.15
N GLY A 140 -18.68 -2.51 2.19
CA GLY A 140 -19.01 -3.92 2.21
C GLY A 140 -18.16 -4.75 3.18
N LYS A 141 -18.48 -6.05 3.24
CA LYS A 141 -17.75 -7.03 4.05
C LYS A 141 -16.28 -7.12 3.62
N VAL A 142 -15.37 -7.20 4.60
CA VAL A 142 -13.93 -7.41 4.37
C VAL A 142 -13.70 -8.74 3.65
N LEU A 143 -12.94 -8.67 2.56
CA LEU A 143 -12.52 -9.77 1.70
C LEU A 143 -11.12 -10.27 2.06
N ALA A 144 -10.18 -9.34 2.15
CA ALA A 144 -8.78 -9.60 2.45
C ALA A 144 -8.14 -8.37 3.10
N GLN A 145 -7.02 -8.58 3.76
CA GLN A 145 -6.22 -7.54 4.41
C GLN A 145 -4.77 -7.75 4.03
N VAL A 146 -4.09 -6.69 3.60
CA VAL A 146 -2.69 -6.70 3.20
C VAL A 146 -1.95 -5.67 4.05
N PHE A 147 -0.87 -6.10 4.68
CA PHE A 147 0.04 -5.25 5.42
C PHE A 147 1.38 -5.30 4.70
N THR A 148 1.82 -4.18 4.14
CA THR A 148 3.01 -4.07 3.29
C THR A 148 4.01 -3.15 3.96
N GLN A 149 5.20 -3.65 4.21
CA GLN A 149 6.37 -2.85 4.57
C GLN A 149 7.14 -2.49 3.29
N GLY A 150 7.67 -1.28 3.25
CA GLY A 150 8.68 -0.96 2.25
C GLY A 150 9.61 0.14 2.68
N VAL A 151 10.56 0.41 1.80
CA VAL A 151 11.63 1.39 1.96
C VAL A 151 11.60 2.35 0.79
N VAL A 152 12.08 3.57 0.99
CA VAL A 152 12.39 4.49 -0.12
C VAL A 152 13.88 4.38 -0.37
N THR A 153 14.26 4.24 -1.64
CA THR A 153 15.67 4.18 -2.03
C THR A 153 16.02 5.37 -2.89
N ASN A 154 17.27 5.80 -2.93
CA ASN A 154 17.81 6.75 -3.90
C ASN A 154 19.17 6.23 -4.35
N ASN A 155 19.37 6.05 -5.65
CA ASN A 155 20.60 5.46 -6.21
C ASN A 155 21.00 4.14 -5.53
N GLY A 156 20.01 3.28 -5.25
CA GLY A 156 20.21 1.97 -4.61
C GLY A 156 20.45 2.00 -3.09
N LYS A 157 20.51 3.18 -2.47
CA LYS A 157 20.66 3.32 -1.01
C LYS A 157 19.31 3.62 -0.36
N VAL A 158 19.01 2.98 0.77
CA VAL A 158 17.83 3.31 1.56
C VAL A 158 17.97 4.72 2.13
N ILE A 159 16.95 5.56 1.96
CA ILE A 159 16.85 6.90 2.51
C ILE A 159 15.70 6.96 3.53
N ASN A 160 15.72 7.98 4.38
CA ASN A 160 14.67 8.18 5.37
C ASN A 160 13.32 8.48 4.68
N PRO A 161 12.32 7.59 4.79
CA PRO A 161 11.05 7.77 4.10
C PRO A 161 10.23 8.91 4.69
N ARG A 162 10.37 9.22 5.99
CA ARG A 162 9.69 10.34 6.65
C ARG A 162 10.13 11.67 6.04
N LEU A 163 11.44 11.91 5.98
CA LEU A 163 12.00 13.12 5.39
C LEU A 163 11.64 13.24 3.90
N PHE A 164 11.60 12.10 3.18
CA PHE A 164 11.13 12.08 1.80
C PHE A 164 9.66 12.53 1.68
N LEU A 165 8.76 12.00 2.51
CA LEU A 165 7.34 12.36 2.47
C LEU A 165 7.08 13.80 2.92
N GLU A 166 7.77 14.29 3.95
CA GLU A 166 7.69 15.69 4.39
C GLU A 166 8.06 16.67 3.27
N LYS A 167 9.02 16.28 2.41
CA LYS A 167 9.37 17.06 1.22
C LYS A 167 8.36 16.88 0.08
N ALA A 168 7.85 15.66 -0.10
CA ALA A 168 6.99 15.31 -1.23
C ALA A 168 5.52 15.76 -1.06
N MET A 169 5.09 16.00 0.17
CA MET A 169 3.70 16.26 0.54
C MET A 169 3.57 17.61 1.21
N ILE A 170 2.50 18.34 0.89
CA ILE A 170 2.23 19.65 1.49
C ILE A 170 1.73 19.43 2.92
N ASP A 171 2.30 20.15 3.88
CA ASP A 171 1.91 20.16 5.31
C ASP A 171 1.74 18.77 5.96
N ALA A 172 2.51 17.78 5.49
CA ALA A 172 2.35 16.40 5.96
C ALA A 172 2.95 16.14 7.35
N LYS A 173 3.75 17.07 7.87
CA LYS A 173 4.49 16.88 9.13
C LYS A 173 3.56 16.46 10.27
N ASP A 174 2.48 17.19 10.52
CA ASP A 174 1.54 16.89 11.61
C ASP A 174 0.89 15.50 11.43
N ALA A 175 0.52 15.17 10.19
CA ALA A 175 -0.07 13.87 9.87
C ALA A 175 0.92 12.71 10.05
N LEU A 176 2.20 12.93 9.77
CA LEU A 176 3.27 11.96 9.97
C LEU A 176 3.66 11.86 11.45
N ASP A 177 3.66 12.96 12.19
CA ASP A 177 3.92 13.00 13.64
C ASP A 177 2.85 12.23 14.41
N ASP A 178 1.59 12.38 14.00
CA ASP A 178 0.49 11.57 14.51
C ASP A 178 0.71 10.06 14.28
N LEU A 179 1.26 9.64 13.14
CA LEU A 179 1.55 8.22 12.87
C LEU A 179 2.53 7.62 13.87
N SER A 180 3.50 8.41 14.33
CA SER A 180 4.51 7.99 15.30
C SER A 180 4.02 8.09 16.74
N ALA A 181 2.90 8.77 16.99
CA ALA A 181 2.40 9.10 18.33
C ALA A 181 1.07 8.41 18.70
N THR A 182 0.45 7.63 17.83
CA THR A 182 -0.97 7.24 18.02
C THR A 182 -1.16 6.15 19.08
N SER A 183 -1.79 6.51 20.20
CA SER A 183 -2.41 5.63 21.20
C SER A 183 -3.95 5.79 21.18
N THR A 184 -4.63 5.22 20.18
CA THR A 184 -6.11 5.05 20.18
C THR A 184 -6.45 3.56 20.16
N ASP A 185 -7.62 3.10 20.62
CA ASP A 185 -7.98 1.66 20.61
C ASP A 185 -7.94 1.02 19.21
N PHE A 186 -8.16 1.79 18.16
CA PHE A 186 -8.02 1.32 16.78
C PHE A 186 -6.56 1.43 16.28
N GLY A 187 -5.83 2.45 16.74
CA GLY A 187 -4.38 2.57 16.56
C GLY A 187 -3.64 1.41 17.21
N SER A 188 -4.00 1.03 18.44
CA SER A 188 -3.36 -0.04 19.20
C SER A 188 -3.47 -1.40 18.52
N ILE A 189 -4.58 -1.69 17.82
CA ILE A 189 -4.71 -2.91 17.01
C ILE A 189 -3.79 -2.84 15.78
N PHE A 190 -3.61 -1.67 15.18
CA PHE A 190 -2.65 -1.49 14.09
C PHE A 190 -1.22 -1.59 14.56
N ASP A 191 -0.91 -1.02 15.72
CA ASP A 191 0.40 -1.10 16.35
C ASP A 191 0.70 -2.54 16.71
N GLU A 192 -0.24 -3.26 17.33
CA GLU A 192 -0.11 -4.69 17.62
C GLU A 192 0.17 -5.49 16.34
N LYS A 193 -0.59 -5.26 15.27
CA LYS A 193 -0.34 -5.93 13.97
C LYS A 193 1.03 -5.61 13.42
N SER A 194 1.47 -4.36 13.54
CA SER A 194 2.77 -3.88 13.07
C SER A 194 3.89 -4.56 13.87
N ASP A 195 3.77 -4.60 15.20
CA ASP A 195 4.73 -5.26 16.09
C ASP A 195 4.83 -6.76 15.80
N ARG A 196 3.69 -7.45 15.63
CA ARG A 196 3.66 -8.87 15.27
C ARG A 196 4.27 -9.13 13.90
N PHE A 197 4.02 -8.24 12.94
CA PHE A 197 4.64 -8.31 11.63
C PHE A 197 6.16 -8.15 11.73
N LEU A 198 6.65 -7.17 12.50
CA LEU A 198 8.09 -6.95 12.69
C LEU A 198 8.78 -8.10 13.39
N GLN A 199 8.14 -8.68 14.41
CA GLN A 199 8.64 -9.89 15.07
C GLN A 199 8.79 -11.05 14.08
N MET A 200 7.80 -11.26 13.21
CA MET A 200 7.85 -12.31 12.19
C MET A 200 8.91 -12.02 11.12
N GLU A 201 8.96 -10.79 10.61
CA GLU A 201 9.95 -10.36 9.61
C GLU A 201 11.38 -10.55 10.13
N GLU A 202 11.64 -10.16 11.37
CA GLU A 202 12.95 -10.32 12.00
C GLU A 202 13.35 -11.80 12.14
N VAL A 203 12.40 -12.68 12.48
CA VAL A 203 12.64 -14.13 12.54
C VAL A 203 12.93 -14.69 11.15
N LEU A 204 12.18 -14.26 10.11
CA LEU A 204 12.41 -14.67 8.73
C LEU A 204 13.79 -14.22 8.24
N ARG A 205 14.17 -12.97 8.51
CA ARG A 205 15.48 -12.41 8.18
C ARG A 205 16.63 -13.19 8.84
N ARG A 206 16.52 -13.47 10.14
CA ARG A 206 17.50 -14.31 10.85
C ARG A 206 17.58 -15.71 10.26
N SER A 207 16.43 -16.31 9.94
CA SER A 207 16.40 -17.64 9.33
C SER A 207 17.11 -17.67 7.98
N ALA A 208 16.91 -16.65 7.14
CA ALA A 208 17.55 -16.54 5.83
C ALA A 208 19.08 -16.45 5.97
N ASN A 209 19.58 -15.61 6.87
CA ASN A 209 21.01 -15.48 7.14
C ASN A 209 21.65 -16.82 7.55
N LEU A 210 20.97 -17.61 8.37
CA LEU A 210 21.45 -18.95 8.78
C LEU A 210 21.51 -19.94 7.61
N TYR A 211 20.68 -19.76 6.57
CA TYR A 211 20.77 -20.56 5.35
C TYR A 211 21.91 -20.08 4.44
N ASP A 212 22.07 -18.76 4.29
CA ASP A 212 23.12 -18.18 3.44
C ASP A 212 24.52 -18.49 3.99
N GLU A 213 24.74 -18.37 5.30
CA GLU A 213 26.01 -18.73 5.97
C GLU A 213 26.42 -20.21 5.76
N LYS A 214 25.46 -21.11 5.48
CA LYS A 214 25.75 -22.52 5.18
C LYS A 214 26.17 -22.77 3.75
N ILE A 215 25.90 -21.83 2.83
CA ILE A 215 26.30 -21.92 1.42
C ILE A 215 27.75 -21.44 1.25
N ASP A 216 28.18 -20.51 2.10
CA ASP A 216 29.54 -19.93 2.07
C ASP A 216 30.60 -20.78 2.82
N ASN A 217 30.21 -21.91 3.44
CA ASN A 217 31.09 -22.88 4.11
C ASN A 217 31.19 -24.20 3.33
#